data_AF-A0A518HK71-F1
#
_entry.id   AF-A0A518HK71-F1
#
_cell.length_a   1.000
_cell.length_b   1.000
_cell.length_c   1.000
_cell.angle_alpha   90.00
_cell.angle_beta   90.00
_cell.angle_gamma   90.00
#
_symmetry.space_group_name_H-M   'P 1'
#
loop_
_entity.id
_entity.type
_entity.pdbx_description
1 polymer ?
#
loop_
_entity_poly.entity_id
_entity_poly.type
_entity_poly.pdbx_seq_one_letter_code
_entity_poly.pdbx_strand_id
1 'polypeptide(L)'
;MATSRSKPLFRYRITRLGFHFLFVALFAMIGGSLRGFNLLLVLAGLLISIVLLQWRQGRHAIRRVRLDRHELTGVFAGTPMAIRYEITNAGRLLPLWCLRIEDRVIAPDRVDVDGIDESGDDQQPIRQQPVSLVGSVGNVPAGQTRGTSVMCRFHRRGRYQLGPVVVSTTFPFCLMNCERLSPVAVEPLYVYPRLITLRRGWKSLLPPRRGGDGHRSTGGSNEDGEFFGLRPWQSGDHIKHIHWRTTARIGEPAVRQFEQRNRHQICLVVDAVDRSDAPGIVEQVLEVAATLINELASPTSSVALLVADASPGSNVDVSIGADATALLERLAIAKPVHLKSSQDDPLAHAVADRSSQLQAYDLVVVSARGFKDTVHRRSADPSGRQALSVWRYFDQRSRLSWIDVSSPPVRRWLAGDADRVVPDGTTEGAGYVHH
;
A
#
# COMPACT_ATOMS: atom_id res chain seq x y z
N MET A 1 -13.15 11.08 22.18
CA MET A 1 -12.90 12.21 21.25
C MET A 1 -14.11 12.39 20.35
N ALA A 2 -14.86 13.47 20.51
CA ALA A 2 -16.06 13.73 19.74
C ALA A 2 -15.68 14.10 18.30
N THR A 3 -15.91 13.19 17.35
CA THR A 3 -15.79 13.46 15.92
C THR A 3 -16.78 14.56 15.55
N SER A 4 -16.28 15.72 15.13
CA SER A 4 -17.07 16.79 14.55
C SER A 4 -17.89 16.22 13.38
N ARG A 5 -19.17 15.92 13.63
CA ARG A 5 -20.13 15.57 12.58
C ARG A 5 -20.36 16.83 11.76
N SER A 6 -19.59 17.00 10.70
CA SER A 6 -19.88 18.01 9.69
C SER A 6 -21.32 17.82 9.21
N LYS A 7 -22.09 18.90 9.16
CA LYS A 7 -23.48 18.85 8.67
C LYS A 7 -23.45 18.30 7.24
N PRO A 8 -24.30 17.33 6.88
CA PRO A 8 -24.32 16.80 5.52
C PRO A 8 -24.64 17.92 4.54
N LEU A 9 -23.72 18.18 3.61
CA LEU A 9 -23.89 19.16 2.55
C LEU A 9 -24.82 18.54 1.49
N PHE A 10 -26.05 19.05 1.41
CA PHE A 10 -26.99 18.74 0.35
C PHE A 10 -26.88 19.77 -0.75
N ARG A 11 -26.86 19.33 -2.00
CA ARG A 11 -26.92 20.21 -3.16
C ARG A 11 -27.97 19.69 -4.14
N TYR A 12 -28.68 20.61 -4.76
CA TYR A 12 -29.72 20.32 -5.74
C TYR A 12 -29.40 21.17 -6.96
N ARG A 13 -29.22 20.52 -8.12
CA ARG A 13 -28.87 21.18 -9.37
C ARG A 13 -29.87 20.77 -10.43
N ILE A 14 -30.54 21.74 -11.03
CA ILE A 14 -31.41 21.50 -12.20
C ILE A 14 -30.50 21.10 -13.37
N THR A 15 -30.83 20.01 -14.06
CA THR A 15 -30.09 19.58 -15.25
C THR A 15 -30.46 20.46 -16.44
N ARG A 16 -29.70 20.38 -17.54
CA ARG A 16 -30.08 21.06 -18.78
C ARG A 16 -31.50 20.67 -19.22
N LEU A 17 -31.88 19.40 -19.12
CA LEU A 17 -33.23 18.94 -19.44
C LEU A 17 -34.29 19.58 -18.54
N GLY A 18 -34.03 19.67 -17.23
CA GLY A 18 -34.94 20.33 -16.29
C GLY A 18 -35.12 21.82 -16.58
N PHE A 19 -34.08 22.51 -17.04
CA PHE A 19 -34.19 23.89 -17.49
C PHE A 19 -35.11 24.03 -18.71
N HIS A 20 -34.98 23.16 -19.72
CA HIS A 20 -35.89 23.16 -20.87
C HIS A 20 -37.34 22.89 -20.44
N PHE A 21 -37.54 21.96 -19.51
CA PHE A 21 -38.87 21.65 -18.96
C PHE A 21 -39.51 22.87 -18.28
N LEU A 22 -38.76 23.57 -17.44
CA LEU A 22 -39.22 24.79 -16.77
C LEU A 22 -39.45 25.93 -17.76
N PHE A 23 -38.61 26.05 -18.79
CA PHE A 23 -38.77 27.05 -19.84
C PHE A 23 -40.08 26.83 -20.62
N VAL A 24 -40.37 25.60 -21.04
CA VAL A 24 -41.62 25.25 -21.72
C VAL A 24 -42.83 25.47 -20.80
N ALA A 25 -42.72 25.09 -19.52
CA ALA A 25 -43.79 25.34 -18.55
C ALA A 25 -44.06 26.83 -18.36
N LEU A 26 -43.02 27.66 -18.26
CA LEU A 26 -43.14 29.11 -18.15
C LEU A 26 -43.77 29.72 -19.41
N PHE A 27 -43.32 29.29 -20.59
CA PHE A 27 -43.87 29.75 -21.86
C PHE A 27 -45.36 29.38 -22.01
N ALA A 28 -45.74 28.14 -21.68
CA ALA A 28 -47.12 27.69 -21.69
C ALA A 28 -47.98 28.46 -20.66
N MET A 29 -47.44 28.74 -19.47
CA MET A 29 -48.14 29.52 -18.45
C MET A 29 -48.40 30.96 -18.89
N ILE A 30 -47.40 31.64 -19.45
CA ILE A 30 -47.52 33.01 -19.96
C ILE A 30 -48.51 33.04 -21.15
N GLY A 31 -48.34 32.14 -22.13
CA GLY A 31 -49.21 32.06 -23.30
C GLY A 31 -50.66 31.74 -22.94
N GLY A 32 -50.87 30.81 -21.99
CA GLY A 32 -52.19 30.44 -21.47
C GLY A 32 -52.85 31.60 -20.71
N SER A 33 -52.09 32.31 -19.88
CA SER A 33 -52.60 33.46 -19.11
C SER A 33 -52.96 34.65 -20.01
N LEU A 34 -52.17 34.93 -21.05
CA LEU A 34 -52.42 36.08 -21.94
C LEU A 34 -53.59 35.83 -22.90
N ARG A 35 -53.76 34.60 -23.38
CA ARG A 35 -54.82 34.25 -24.35
C ARG A 35 -56.08 33.66 -23.71
N GLY A 36 -56.09 33.40 -22.41
CA GLY A 36 -57.18 32.72 -21.72
C GLY A 36 -57.31 31.22 -22.07
N PHE A 37 -56.25 30.60 -22.58
CA PHE A 37 -56.26 29.18 -22.93
C PHE A 37 -55.99 28.31 -21.70
N ASN A 38 -57.06 27.83 -21.07
CA ASN A 38 -57.00 26.97 -19.88
C ASN A 38 -56.15 25.71 -20.07
N LEU A 39 -56.16 25.11 -21.27
CA LEU A 39 -55.37 23.90 -21.56
C LEU A 39 -53.86 24.12 -21.38
N LEU A 40 -53.35 25.29 -21.77
CA LEU A 40 -51.93 25.63 -21.62
C LEU A 40 -51.56 25.83 -20.14
N LEU A 41 -52.47 26.36 -19.33
CA LEU A 41 -52.28 26.48 -17.88
C LEU A 41 -52.25 25.10 -17.20
N VAL A 42 -53.15 24.20 -17.59
CA VAL A 42 -53.16 22.81 -17.08
C VAL A 42 -51.86 22.09 -17.47
N LEU A 43 -51.41 22.23 -18.71
CA LEU A 43 -50.14 21.66 -19.17
C LEU A 43 -48.95 22.20 -18.38
N ALA A 44 -48.86 23.52 -18.21
CA ALA A 44 -47.80 24.15 -17.41
C ALA A 44 -47.79 23.63 -15.96
N GLY A 45 -48.97 23.52 -15.34
CA GLY A 45 -49.12 22.96 -13.99
C GLY A 45 -48.65 21.51 -13.89
N LEU A 46 -48.95 20.67 -14.89
CA LEU A 46 -48.48 19.28 -14.96
C LEU A 46 -46.95 19.20 -15.06
N LEU A 47 -46.33 20.00 -15.94
CA LEU A 47 -44.88 20.04 -16.10
C LEU A 47 -44.16 20.46 -14.81
N ILE A 48 -44.67 21.49 -14.13
CA ILE A 48 -44.13 21.95 -12.83
C ILE A 48 -44.31 20.85 -11.77
N SER A 49 -45.46 20.17 -11.75
CA SER A 49 -45.75 19.08 -10.82
C SER A 49 -44.76 17.92 -10.97
N ILE A 50 -44.35 17.58 -12.21
CA ILE A 50 -43.33 16.55 -12.48
C ILE A 50 -41.98 16.94 -11.86
N VAL A 51 -41.56 18.21 -12.02
CA VAL A 51 -40.30 18.73 -11.44
C VAL A 51 -40.35 18.66 -9.90
N LEU A 52 -41.46 19.09 -9.30
CA LEU A 52 -41.66 19.05 -7.85
C LEU A 52 -41.70 17.62 -7.31
N LEU A 53 -42.34 16.69 -8.04
CA LEU A 53 -42.39 15.28 -7.70
C LEU A 53 -40.99 14.66 -7.72
N GLN A 54 -40.18 14.94 -8.75
CA GLN A 54 -38.79 14.52 -8.80
C GLN A 54 -37.98 15.10 -7.64
N TRP A 55 -38.08 16.40 -7.37
CA TRP A 55 -37.36 17.02 -6.26
C TRP A 55 -37.70 16.35 -4.93
N ARG A 56 -38.99 16.07 -4.68
CA ARG A 56 -39.45 15.36 -3.47
C ARG A 56 -38.86 13.95 -3.38
N GLN A 57 -38.84 13.20 -4.48
CA GLN A 57 -38.26 11.84 -4.53
C GLN A 57 -36.74 11.86 -4.35
N GLY A 58 -36.01 12.71 -5.08
CA GLY A 58 -34.56 12.84 -4.96
C GLY A 58 -34.13 13.30 -3.57
N ARG A 59 -34.85 14.27 -2.99
CA ARG A 59 -34.67 14.71 -1.60
C ARG A 59 -34.91 13.59 -0.59
N HIS A 60 -35.96 12.77 -0.79
CA HIS A 60 -36.17 11.58 0.04
C HIS A 60 -34.97 10.64 -0.07
N ALA A 61 -34.51 10.36 -1.29
CA ALA A 61 -33.48 9.39 -1.54
C ALA A 61 -32.14 9.76 -0.86
N ILE A 62 -31.63 10.96 -1.12
CA ILE A 62 -30.34 11.40 -0.54
C ILE A 62 -30.41 11.60 0.98
N ARG A 63 -31.60 11.80 1.56
CA ARG A 63 -31.77 11.92 3.02
C ARG A 63 -31.87 10.59 3.73
N ARG A 64 -32.42 9.58 3.08
CA ARG A 64 -32.67 8.26 3.67
C ARG A 64 -31.58 7.25 3.35
N VAL A 65 -30.73 7.52 2.35
CA VAL A 65 -29.58 6.68 2.06
C VAL A 65 -28.55 6.75 3.20
N ARG A 66 -28.12 5.59 3.68
CA ARG A 66 -26.90 5.41 4.46
C ARG A 66 -25.94 4.62 3.61
N LEU A 67 -24.70 5.06 3.56
CA LEU A 67 -23.65 4.45 2.76
C LEU A 67 -22.51 4.18 3.71
N ASP A 68 -22.07 2.92 3.72
CA ASP A 68 -20.90 2.47 4.46
C ASP A 68 -19.92 1.86 3.44
N ARG A 69 -18.64 2.18 3.58
CA ARG A 69 -17.55 1.56 2.80
C ARG A 69 -16.98 0.44 3.65
N HIS A 70 -16.80 -0.75 3.06
CA HIS A 70 -16.14 -1.85 3.77
C HIS A 70 -14.67 -1.49 4.05
N GLU A 71 -14.11 -2.07 5.12
CA GLU A 71 -12.72 -1.83 5.52
C GLU A 71 -11.75 -2.05 4.35
N LEU A 72 -10.85 -1.07 4.18
CA LEU A 72 -9.85 -1.07 3.13
C LEU A 72 -8.66 -1.91 3.58
N THR A 73 -8.43 -3.04 2.93
CA THR A 73 -7.17 -3.79 3.04
C THR A 73 -6.17 -3.25 2.02
N GLY A 74 -4.89 -3.18 2.39
CA GLY A 74 -3.85 -2.80 1.44
C GLY A 74 -3.75 -3.78 0.27
N VAL A 75 -3.27 -3.30 -0.87
CA VAL A 75 -3.15 -4.10 -2.11
C VAL A 75 -1.76 -3.93 -2.72
N PHE A 76 -1.29 -4.91 -3.48
CA PHE A 76 -0.10 -4.76 -4.30
C PHE A 76 -0.41 -4.02 -5.61
N ALA A 77 0.48 -3.10 -6.00
CA ALA A 77 0.37 -2.36 -7.25
C ALA A 77 0.20 -3.31 -8.47
N GLY A 78 -0.64 -2.92 -9.42
CA GLY A 78 -0.99 -3.70 -10.60
C GLY A 78 -2.06 -4.79 -10.36
N THR A 79 -2.37 -5.11 -9.10
CA THR A 79 -3.41 -6.12 -8.78
C THR A 79 -4.80 -5.47 -8.84
N PRO A 80 -5.79 -6.08 -9.52
CA PRO A 80 -7.16 -5.58 -9.49
C PRO A 80 -7.76 -5.73 -8.08
N MET A 81 -8.50 -4.72 -7.62
CA MET A 81 -9.22 -4.74 -6.36
C MET A 81 -10.67 -4.28 -6.52
N ALA A 82 -11.55 -4.78 -5.65
CA ALA A 82 -12.95 -4.41 -5.60
C ALA A 82 -13.22 -3.60 -4.33
N ILE A 83 -13.53 -2.31 -4.47
CA ILE A 83 -13.96 -1.49 -3.34
C ILE A 83 -15.47 -1.68 -3.18
N ARG A 84 -15.87 -2.21 -2.01
CA ARG A 84 -17.26 -2.57 -1.72
C ARG A 84 -17.95 -1.47 -0.91
N TYR A 85 -19.13 -1.10 -1.38
CA TYR A 85 -20.03 -0.15 -0.72
C TYR A 85 -21.31 -0.86 -0.35
N GLU A 86 -21.81 -0.57 0.84
CA GLU A 86 -23.07 -1.06 1.33
C GLU A 86 -24.04 0.10 1.49
N ILE A 87 -25.19 -0.01 0.81
CA ILE A 87 -26.20 1.03 0.76
C ILE A 87 -27.42 0.54 1.52
N THR A 88 -27.73 1.21 2.63
CA THR A 88 -28.92 0.93 3.44
C THR A 88 -29.98 2.02 3.23
N ASN A 89 -31.21 1.60 2.93
CA ASN A 89 -32.35 2.51 2.90
C ASN A 89 -32.97 2.67 4.30
N ALA A 90 -32.68 3.78 4.98
CA ALA A 90 -33.28 4.11 6.28
C ALA A 90 -34.72 4.67 6.18
N GLY A 91 -35.30 4.69 4.97
CA GLY A 91 -36.69 5.03 4.71
C GLY A 91 -37.61 3.84 5.04
N ARG A 92 -38.82 4.15 5.52
CA ARG A 92 -39.81 3.13 5.92
C ARG A 92 -40.80 2.74 4.81
N LEU A 93 -40.94 3.58 3.79
CA LEU A 93 -42.04 3.47 2.81
C LEU A 93 -41.53 3.44 1.36
N LEU A 94 -40.75 4.44 0.97
CA LEU A 94 -40.29 4.56 -0.42
C LEU A 94 -38.93 3.87 -0.59
N PRO A 95 -38.75 3.07 -1.65
CA PRO A 95 -37.45 2.54 -2.02
C PRO A 95 -36.54 3.65 -2.59
N LEU A 96 -35.25 3.34 -2.75
CA LEU A 96 -34.27 4.21 -3.37
C LEU A 96 -33.97 3.68 -4.76
N TRP A 97 -33.96 4.55 -5.77
CA TRP A 97 -33.70 4.16 -7.15
C TRP A 97 -32.52 4.92 -7.75
N CYS A 98 -31.79 4.21 -8.62
CA CYS A 98 -30.68 4.73 -9.43
C CYS A 98 -29.78 5.67 -8.63
N LEU A 99 -29.24 5.14 -7.53
CA LEU A 99 -28.24 5.86 -6.74
C LEU A 99 -26.89 5.74 -7.45
N ARG A 100 -26.22 6.85 -7.62
CA ARG A 100 -24.83 6.94 -8.07
C ARG A 100 -23.96 7.27 -6.88
N ILE A 101 -22.85 6.56 -6.77
CA ILE A 101 -21.84 6.72 -5.73
C ILE A 101 -20.58 7.20 -6.42
N GLU A 102 -20.00 8.27 -5.91
CA GLU A 102 -18.74 8.81 -6.39
C GLU A 102 -17.78 8.88 -5.20
N ASP A 103 -16.78 8.01 -5.16
CA ASP A 103 -15.73 8.04 -4.14
C ASP A 103 -14.46 8.64 -4.75
N ARG A 104 -14.03 9.79 -4.23
CA ARG A 104 -12.88 10.50 -4.77
C ARG A 104 -11.58 9.81 -4.34
N VAL A 105 -10.68 9.58 -5.27
CA VAL A 105 -9.35 9.05 -5.03
C VAL A 105 -8.33 10.16 -5.20
N ILE A 106 -7.64 10.49 -4.12
CA ILE A 106 -6.51 11.40 -4.13
C ILE A 106 -5.25 10.54 -4.15
N ALA A 107 -4.52 10.62 -5.26
CA ALA A 107 -3.23 9.97 -5.41
C ALA A 107 -2.20 10.58 -4.46
N PRO A 108 -1.17 9.81 -4.03
CA PRO A 108 -0.05 10.40 -3.32
C PRO A 108 0.57 11.51 -4.18
N ASP A 109 1.02 12.59 -3.53
CA ASP A 109 1.72 13.67 -4.22
C ASP A 109 2.85 13.08 -5.07
N ARG A 110 2.90 13.47 -6.36
CA ARG A 110 4.13 13.31 -7.14
C ARG A 110 5.18 14.09 -6.38
N VAL A 111 6.13 13.40 -5.77
CA VAL A 111 7.42 14.02 -5.51
C VAL A 111 8.00 14.25 -6.90
N ASP A 112 8.07 15.52 -7.30
CA ASP A 112 8.71 15.93 -8.54
C ASP A 112 10.09 15.26 -8.60
N VAL A 113 10.25 14.37 -9.57
CA VAL A 113 11.56 13.81 -9.91
C VAL A 113 12.37 14.86 -10.69
N ASP A 114 11.73 15.95 -11.13
CA ASP A 114 12.36 17.03 -11.88
C ASP A 114 12.52 18.26 -10.99
N GLY A 115 13.57 18.21 -10.19
CA GLY A 115 14.19 19.41 -9.64
C GLY A 115 15.58 19.57 -10.24
N ILE A 116 15.66 19.78 -11.56
CA ILE A 116 16.62 20.62 -12.33
C ILE A 116 16.13 20.56 -13.78
N ASP A 117 15.30 21.53 -14.18
CA ASP A 117 15.55 22.25 -15.43
C ASP A 117 15.89 23.68 -14.99
N GLU A 118 17.18 24.04 -15.03
CA GLU A 118 17.62 25.45 -15.00
C GLU A 118 17.30 26.16 -16.33
N SER A 119 16.13 25.88 -16.89
CA SER A 119 15.52 26.64 -17.97
C SER A 119 14.23 27.20 -17.40
N GLY A 120 14.24 28.50 -17.08
CA GLY A 120 13.12 29.21 -16.47
C GLY A 120 11.88 29.21 -17.35
N ASP A 121 11.08 28.16 -17.23
CA ASP A 121 9.71 28.12 -17.71
C ASP A 121 8.83 27.70 -16.52
N ASP A 122 7.88 28.57 -16.15
CA ASP A 122 6.93 28.42 -15.05
C ASP A 122 5.94 27.26 -15.33
N GLN A 123 6.42 26.02 -15.39
CA GLN A 123 5.55 24.85 -15.47
C GLN A 123 5.04 24.54 -14.08
N GLN A 124 3.89 25.14 -13.76
CA GLN A 124 3.06 24.77 -12.62
C GLN A 124 2.96 23.23 -12.54
N PRO A 125 3.19 22.62 -11.37
CA PRO A 125 3.14 21.17 -11.23
C PRO A 125 1.78 20.69 -11.73
N ILE A 126 1.78 19.72 -12.65
CA ILE A 126 0.57 19.15 -13.24
C ILE A 126 -0.30 18.64 -12.09
N ARG A 127 -1.30 19.44 -11.68
CA ARG A 127 -2.31 19.05 -10.69
C ARG A 127 -3.01 17.82 -11.23
N GLN A 128 -2.67 16.65 -10.70
CA GLN A 128 -3.35 15.42 -11.05
C GLN A 128 -4.85 15.63 -10.78
N GLN A 129 -5.66 15.49 -11.82
CA GLN A 129 -7.11 15.58 -11.64
C GLN A 129 -7.52 14.43 -10.71
N PRO A 130 -8.26 14.71 -9.64
CA PRO A 130 -8.73 13.66 -8.74
C PRO A 130 -9.57 12.67 -9.56
N VAL A 131 -9.18 11.40 -9.53
CA VAL A 131 -9.92 10.32 -10.17
C VAL A 131 -11.06 9.92 -9.24
N SER A 132 -12.28 9.78 -9.76
CA SER A 132 -13.41 9.33 -8.96
C SER A 132 -13.81 7.91 -9.33
N LEU A 133 -13.96 7.06 -8.32
CA LEU A 133 -14.55 5.73 -8.43
C LEU A 133 -16.07 5.88 -8.49
N VAL A 134 -16.69 5.40 -9.57
CA VAL A 134 -18.13 5.55 -9.77
C VAL A 134 -18.82 4.20 -9.66
N GLY A 135 -19.67 4.05 -8.65
CA GLY A 135 -20.56 2.91 -8.47
C GLY A 135 -22.02 3.31 -8.70
N SER A 136 -22.88 2.33 -8.97
CA SER A 136 -24.32 2.57 -9.03
C SER A 136 -25.11 1.44 -8.38
N VAL A 137 -26.31 1.77 -7.90
CA VAL A 137 -27.27 0.83 -7.34
C VAL A 137 -28.65 1.14 -7.91
N GLY A 138 -29.25 0.14 -8.57
CA GLY A 138 -30.52 0.29 -9.25
C GLY A 138 -31.71 0.47 -8.31
N ASN A 139 -31.90 -0.44 -7.34
CA ASN A 139 -33.04 -0.40 -6.41
C ASN A 139 -32.63 -0.87 -5.01
N VAL A 140 -32.98 -0.09 -3.98
CA VAL A 140 -32.85 -0.46 -2.56
C VAL A 140 -34.21 -0.32 -1.88
N PRO A 141 -34.92 -1.44 -1.63
CA PRO A 141 -36.22 -1.40 -0.97
C PRO A 141 -36.18 -0.75 0.41
N ALA A 142 -37.34 -0.30 0.90
CA ALA A 142 -37.46 0.30 2.24
C ALA A 142 -36.93 -0.65 3.32
N GLY A 143 -36.08 -0.13 4.21
CA GLY A 143 -35.47 -0.91 5.28
C GLY A 143 -34.45 -1.96 4.85
N GLN A 144 -34.16 -2.10 3.55
CA GLN A 144 -33.20 -3.09 3.04
C GLN A 144 -31.83 -2.48 2.77
N THR A 145 -30.86 -3.40 2.63
CA THR A 145 -29.48 -3.09 2.32
C THR A 145 -29.04 -3.80 1.05
N ARG A 146 -28.28 -3.11 0.20
CA ARG A 146 -27.74 -3.64 -1.05
C ARG A 146 -26.26 -3.27 -1.17
N GLY A 147 -25.44 -4.24 -1.56
CA GLY A 147 -24.04 -4.02 -1.87
C GLY A 147 -23.83 -3.63 -3.34
N THR A 148 -22.79 -2.84 -3.59
CA THR A 148 -22.21 -2.65 -4.93
C THR A 148 -20.69 -2.60 -4.81
N SER A 149 -19.98 -2.92 -5.88
CA SER A 149 -18.53 -2.93 -5.89
C SER A 149 -17.99 -2.22 -7.13
N VAL A 150 -16.95 -1.42 -6.94
CA VAL A 150 -16.21 -0.78 -8.04
C VAL A 150 -14.87 -1.49 -8.18
N MET A 151 -14.62 -2.04 -9.37
CA MET A 151 -13.33 -2.62 -9.72
C MET A 151 -12.36 -1.50 -10.09
N CYS A 152 -11.16 -1.53 -9.53
CA CYS A 152 -10.10 -0.58 -9.85
C CYS A 152 -8.72 -1.24 -9.75
N ARG A 153 -7.74 -0.60 -10.38
CA ARG A 153 -6.34 -1.06 -10.38
C ARG A 153 -5.43 0.14 -10.15
N PHE A 154 -4.63 0.06 -9.09
CA PHE A 154 -3.62 1.07 -8.76
C PHE A 154 -2.28 0.64 -9.35
N HIS A 155 -1.73 1.41 -10.27
CA HIS A 155 -0.48 1.05 -10.96
C HIS A 155 0.78 1.48 -10.21
N ARG A 156 0.66 2.43 -9.29
CA ARG A 156 1.78 2.93 -8.50
C ARG A 156 1.54 2.64 -7.03
N ARG A 157 2.61 2.28 -6.31
CA ARG A 157 2.59 2.18 -4.85
C ARG A 157 2.38 3.56 -4.23
N GLY A 158 1.93 3.59 -2.99
CA GLY A 158 1.76 4.81 -2.24
C GLY A 158 0.60 4.77 -1.27
N ARG A 159 0.48 5.85 -0.50
CA ARG A 159 -0.66 6.08 0.38
C ARG A 159 -1.69 6.96 -0.33
N TYR A 160 -2.75 6.33 -0.81
CA TYR A 160 -3.90 7.00 -1.43
C TYR A 160 -4.88 7.45 -0.35
N GLN A 161 -5.64 8.50 -0.61
CA GLN A 161 -6.79 8.87 0.24
C GLN A 161 -8.07 8.62 -0.53
N LEU A 162 -8.94 7.77 0.02
CA LEU A 162 -10.27 7.52 -0.54
C LEU A 162 -11.30 8.30 0.25
N GLY A 163 -12.04 9.11 -0.48
CA GLY A 163 -13.03 10.03 0.03
C GLY A 163 -12.72 11.47 -0.38
N PRO A 164 -13.68 12.37 -0.22
CA PRO A 164 -15.01 12.09 0.33
C PRO A 164 -15.94 11.38 -0.67
N VAL A 165 -16.91 10.62 -0.14
CA VAL A 165 -17.93 9.93 -0.94
C VAL A 165 -19.13 10.85 -1.17
N VAL A 166 -19.57 10.98 -2.42
CA VAL A 166 -20.80 11.70 -2.80
C VAL A 166 -21.83 10.69 -3.30
N VAL A 167 -23.05 10.77 -2.76
CA VAL A 167 -24.19 10.02 -3.25
C VAL A 167 -25.09 10.96 -4.03
N SER A 168 -25.45 10.59 -5.25
CA SER A 168 -26.33 11.38 -6.11
C SER A 168 -27.43 10.54 -6.75
N THR A 169 -28.50 11.19 -7.19
CA THR A 169 -29.55 10.58 -8.01
C THR A 169 -30.18 11.61 -8.92
N THR A 170 -30.48 11.18 -10.14
CA THR A 170 -31.25 11.93 -11.14
C THR A 170 -32.61 11.28 -11.43
N PHE A 171 -32.96 10.21 -10.69
CA PHE A 171 -34.22 9.49 -10.87
C PHE A 171 -35.44 10.34 -10.47
N PRO A 172 -36.61 10.17 -11.11
CA PRO A 172 -36.88 9.31 -12.28
C PRO A 172 -36.71 9.99 -13.64
N PHE A 173 -36.86 11.32 -13.72
CA PHE A 173 -37.00 12.02 -15.00
C PHE A 173 -35.73 12.75 -15.48
N CYS A 174 -34.62 12.63 -14.74
CA CYS A 174 -33.37 13.31 -15.05
C CYS A 174 -33.44 14.85 -15.15
N LEU A 175 -34.47 15.51 -14.59
CA LEU A 175 -34.63 16.98 -14.57
C LEU A 175 -33.79 17.66 -13.48
N MET A 176 -33.42 16.93 -12.42
CA MET A 176 -32.63 17.47 -11.31
C MET A 176 -31.63 16.43 -10.81
N ASN A 177 -30.39 16.84 -10.58
CA ASN A 177 -29.39 16.10 -9.82
C ASN A 177 -29.48 16.48 -8.34
N CYS A 178 -29.80 15.49 -7.52
CA CYS A 178 -29.86 15.60 -6.07
C CYS A 178 -28.62 14.92 -5.50
N GLU A 179 -27.73 15.66 -4.85
CA GLU A 179 -26.47 15.14 -4.32
C GLU A 179 -26.31 15.40 -2.82
N ARG A 180 -25.65 14.47 -2.13
CA ARG A 180 -25.29 14.60 -0.72
C ARG A 180 -23.88 14.08 -0.51
N LEU A 181 -23.06 14.88 0.18
CA LEU A 181 -21.80 14.43 0.74
C LEU A 181 -22.07 13.40 1.86
N SER A 182 -21.59 12.18 1.67
CA SER A 182 -21.73 11.12 2.66
C SER A 182 -20.88 11.43 3.90
N PRO A 183 -21.32 11.09 5.12
CA PRO A 183 -20.51 11.25 6.34
C PRO A 183 -19.39 10.20 6.47
N VAL A 184 -19.19 9.33 5.47
CA VAL A 184 -18.08 8.37 5.42
C VAL A 184 -16.75 9.11 5.49
N ALA A 185 -15.89 8.66 6.39
CA ALA A 185 -14.59 9.27 6.61
C ALA A 185 -13.68 9.09 5.39
N VAL A 186 -12.77 10.06 5.21
CA VAL A 186 -11.64 9.85 4.30
C VAL A 186 -10.71 8.85 4.96
N GLU A 187 -10.44 7.74 4.29
CA GLU A 187 -9.57 6.68 4.81
C GLU A 187 -8.35 6.50 3.91
N PRO A 188 -7.18 6.19 4.48
CA PRO A 188 -6.00 5.87 3.70
C PRO A 188 -6.12 4.47 3.09
N LEU A 189 -5.72 4.32 1.84
CA LEU A 189 -5.45 3.03 1.21
C LEU A 189 -3.96 2.93 0.90
N TYR A 190 -3.32 1.90 1.44
CA TYR A 190 -1.93 1.60 1.13
C TYR A 190 -1.87 0.68 -0.09
N VAL A 191 -1.19 1.15 -1.12
CA VAL A 191 -0.83 0.35 -2.28
C VAL A 191 0.65 -0.01 -2.13
N TYR A 192 0.94 -1.28 -1.90
CA TYR A 192 2.27 -1.85 -1.73
C TYR A 192 3.01 -1.95 -3.07
N PRO A 193 4.36 -2.02 -3.06
CA PRO A 193 5.12 -2.33 -4.27
C PRO A 193 4.62 -3.61 -4.93
N ARG A 194 4.63 -3.66 -6.25
CA ARG A 194 4.17 -4.84 -7.00
C ARG A 194 5.00 -6.07 -6.62
N LEU A 195 4.35 -7.22 -6.51
CA LEU A 195 5.05 -8.48 -6.31
C LEU A 195 5.62 -8.98 -7.64
N ILE A 196 6.83 -9.52 -7.58
CA ILE A 196 7.49 -10.19 -8.70
C ILE A 196 7.56 -11.69 -8.44
N THR A 197 7.71 -12.47 -9.51
CA THR A 197 7.82 -13.92 -9.37
C THR A 197 9.28 -14.29 -9.09
N LEU A 198 9.53 -14.98 -7.97
CA LEU A 198 10.85 -15.55 -7.68
C LEU A 198 10.97 -16.94 -8.29
N ARG A 199 12.07 -17.20 -9.01
CA ARG A 199 12.34 -18.54 -9.56
C ARG A 199 12.78 -19.52 -8.47
N ARG A 200 12.60 -20.82 -8.71
CA ARG A 200 13.08 -21.88 -7.80
C ARG A 200 14.57 -21.68 -7.50
N GLY A 201 14.97 -21.80 -6.24
CA GLY A 201 16.36 -21.62 -5.81
C GLY A 201 16.71 -20.21 -5.36
N TRP A 202 15.79 -19.23 -5.44
CA TRP A 202 16.01 -17.85 -4.99
C TRP A 202 16.53 -17.74 -3.55
N LYS A 203 16.24 -18.72 -2.67
CA LYS A 203 16.75 -18.78 -1.30
C LYS A 203 18.28 -18.78 -1.21
N SER A 204 18.99 -19.07 -2.30
CA SER A 204 20.46 -18.88 -2.38
C SER A 204 20.87 -17.41 -2.25
N LEU A 205 19.94 -16.46 -2.39
CA LEU A 205 20.15 -15.03 -2.16
C LEU A 205 20.10 -14.65 -0.67
N LEU A 206 19.78 -15.59 0.23
CA LEU A 206 19.74 -15.35 1.67
C LEU A 206 21.04 -15.85 2.33
N PRO A 207 21.42 -15.29 3.49
CA PRO A 207 22.50 -15.84 4.30
C PRO A 207 22.26 -17.32 4.61
N PRO A 208 23.32 -18.16 4.64
CA PRO A 208 23.18 -19.58 4.90
C PRO A 208 22.56 -19.81 6.29
N ARG A 209 21.55 -20.68 6.34
CA ARG A 209 20.85 -21.05 7.57
C ARG A 209 21.82 -21.70 8.56
N ARG A 210 22.10 -21.02 9.66
CA ARG A 210 22.86 -21.60 10.77
C ARG A 210 21.91 -22.47 11.59
N GLY A 211 21.98 -23.79 11.38
CA GLY A 211 21.23 -24.76 12.19
C GLY A 211 20.11 -25.52 11.48
N GLY A 212 20.14 -25.65 10.16
CA GLY A 212 19.31 -26.61 9.42
C GLY A 212 20.17 -27.69 8.77
N ASP A 213 19.96 -28.94 9.16
CA ASP A 213 20.42 -30.20 8.56
C ASP A 213 21.80 -30.19 7.86
N GLY A 214 22.87 -30.31 8.66
CA GLY A 214 24.15 -30.85 8.16
C GLY A 214 25.42 -30.13 8.59
N HIS A 215 25.37 -28.87 9.01
CA HIS A 215 26.55 -28.22 9.60
C HIS A 215 26.55 -28.39 11.12
N ARG A 216 27.15 -29.50 11.56
CA ARG A 216 27.68 -29.63 12.92
C ARG A 216 28.55 -28.41 13.18
N SER A 217 28.17 -27.59 14.15
CA SER A 217 28.92 -26.42 14.58
C SER A 217 30.23 -26.88 15.23
N THR A 218 31.28 -27.08 14.42
CA THR A 218 32.63 -27.42 14.89
C THR A 218 33.44 -26.18 15.32
N GLY A 219 32.80 -25.01 15.45
CA GLY A 219 33.47 -23.76 15.79
C GLY A 219 32.87 -23.12 17.02
N GLY A 220 33.66 -23.02 18.08
CA GLY A 220 33.26 -22.46 19.36
C GLY A 220 32.80 -20.99 19.30
N SER A 221 31.70 -20.71 19.98
CA SER A 221 31.44 -19.46 20.68
C SER A 221 30.58 -19.78 21.93
N ASN A 222 30.59 -18.88 22.92
CA ASN A 222 29.90 -19.00 24.21
C ASN A 222 28.36 -18.79 24.13
N GLU A 223 27.73 -19.11 23.01
CA GLU A 223 26.28 -18.90 22.78
C GLU A 223 25.53 -20.24 22.69
N ASP A 224 25.87 -21.17 23.57
CA ASP A 224 25.09 -22.40 23.72
C ASP A 224 23.80 -21.99 24.46
N GLY A 225 22.63 -22.08 23.79
CA GLY A 225 21.35 -21.49 24.22
C GLY A 225 20.81 -21.89 25.60
N GLU A 226 19.50 -21.71 25.84
CA GLU A 226 18.92 -22.12 27.14
C GLU A 226 18.99 -23.64 27.31
N PHE A 227 19.26 -24.13 28.53
CA PHE A 227 19.31 -25.57 28.82
C PHE A 227 17.94 -26.19 28.55
N PHE A 228 17.88 -27.13 27.61
CA PHE A 228 16.66 -27.84 27.22
C PHE A 228 16.56 -29.18 27.91
N GLY A 229 17.67 -29.92 28.01
CA GLY A 229 17.66 -31.25 28.60
C GLY A 229 19.02 -31.93 28.61
N LEU A 230 19.02 -33.20 28.99
CA LEU A 230 20.21 -34.06 28.96
C LEU A 230 19.96 -35.21 27.99
N ARG A 231 20.97 -35.56 27.19
CA ARG A 231 20.95 -36.76 26.35
C ARG A 231 22.22 -37.60 26.52
N PRO A 232 22.21 -38.89 26.14
CA PRO A 232 23.44 -39.68 26.05
C PRO A 232 24.44 -39.07 25.07
N TRP A 233 25.73 -39.19 25.39
CA TRP A 233 26.83 -38.79 24.53
C TRP A 233 26.83 -39.54 23.20
N GLN A 234 27.12 -38.81 22.12
CA GLN A 234 27.34 -39.38 20.80
C GLN A 234 28.71 -38.93 20.26
N SER A 235 29.34 -39.79 19.46
CA SER A 235 30.61 -39.49 18.83
C SER A 235 30.50 -38.23 17.96
N GLY A 236 31.24 -37.18 18.35
CA GLY A 236 31.20 -35.86 17.73
C GLY A 236 30.68 -34.74 18.64
N ASP A 237 30.16 -35.07 19.82
CA ASP A 237 29.78 -34.08 20.81
C ASP A 237 31.00 -33.35 21.40
N HIS A 238 30.81 -32.11 21.84
CA HIS A 238 31.88 -31.35 22.47
C HIS A 238 31.96 -31.66 23.97
N ILE A 239 33.15 -31.98 24.47
CA ILE A 239 33.40 -32.35 25.89
C ILE A 239 32.89 -31.26 26.86
N LYS A 240 32.98 -29.98 26.47
CA LYS A 240 32.43 -28.82 27.25
C LYS A 240 30.95 -28.94 27.60
N HIS A 241 30.18 -29.71 26.83
CA HIS A 241 28.74 -29.87 27.04
C HIS A 241 28.40 -31.05 27.95
N ILE A 242 29.39 -31.82 28.40
CA ILE A 242 29.13 -32.94 29.32
C ILE A 242 28.70 -32.39 30.68
N HIS A 243 27.54 -32.84 31.14
CA HIS A 243 27.02 -32.52 32.46
C HIS A 243 27.64 -33.46 33.51
N TRP A 244 28.85 -33.12 33.97
CA TRP A 244 29.65 -33.99 34.84
C TRP A 244 28.93 -34.49 36.08
N ARG A 245 28.07 -33.67 36.69
CA ARG A 245 27.28 -34.07 37.87
C ARG A 245 26.28 -35.18 37.56
N THR A 246 25.70 -35.21 36.35
CA THR A 246 24.79 -36.28 35.95
C THR A 246 25.59 -37.50 35.53
N THR A 247 26.63 -37.31 34.72
CA THR A 247 27.56 -38.37 34.30
C THR A 247 28.10 -39.16 35.50
N ALA A 248 28.51 -38.48 36.56
CA ALA A 248 29.00 -39.12 37.78
C ALA A 248 27.93 -39.94 38.53
N ARG A 249 26.64 -39.63 38.36
CA ARG A 249 25.53 -40.36 39.00
C ARG A 249 25.08 -41.58 38.21
N ILE A 250 25.07 -41.49 36.88
CA ILE A 250 24.54 -42.55 36.01
C ILE A 250 25.65 -43.45 35.43
N GLY A 251 26.92 -43.09 35.59
CA GLY A 251 28.07 -43.86 35.07
C GLY A 251 28.30 -43.70 33.56
N GLU A 252 27.40 -43.03 32.85
CA GLU A 252 27.46 -42.81 31.41
C GLU A 252 27.54 -41.30 31.07
N PRO A 253 28.30 -40.89 30.04
CA PRO A 253 28.43 -39.48 29.69
C PRO A 253 27.11 -38.86 29.21
N ALA A 254 26.56 -37.93 29.99
CA ALA A 254 25.36 -37.16 29.64
C ALA A 254 25.75 -35.77 29.12
N VAL A 255 25.21 -35.38 27.97
CA VAL A 255 25.47 -34.11 27.29
C VAL A 255 24.28 -33.17 27.45
N ARG A 256 24.55 -31.92 27.81
CA ARG A 256 23.56 -30.83 27.82
C ARG A 256 23.07 -30.59 26.39
N GLN A 257 21.77 -30.80 26.18
CA GLN A 257 21.07 -30.24 25.03
C GLN A 257 20.64 -28.83 25.37
N PHE A 258 20.91 -27.93 24.45
CA PHE A 258 20.44 -26.55 24.50
C PHE A 258 19.26 -26.43 23.54
N GLU A 259 18.29 -25.59 23.90
CA GLU A 259 17.16 -25.28 23.03
C GLU A 259 17.75 -24.61 21.79
N GLN A 260 17.63 -25.28 20.64
CA GLN A 260 18.04 -24.71 19.37
C GLN A 260 16.97 -23.69 18.98
N ARG A 261 17.09 -22.48 19.54
CA ARG A 261 16.24 -21.35 19.22
C ARG A 261 16.61 -20.89 17.82
N ASN A 262 16.06 -21.60 16.83
CA ASN A 262 16.33 -21.40 15.42
C ASN A 262 15.59 -20.14 14.93
N ARG A 263 15.82 -19.01 15.62
CA ARG A 263 15.29 -17.70 15.26
C ARG A 263 16.12 -17.19 14.11
N HIS A 264 15.77 -17.62 12.91
CA HIS A 264 16.19 -16.98 11.67
C HIS A 264 15.55 -15.59 11.63
N GLN A 265 16.17 -14.64 12.31
CA GLN A 265 15.72 -13.25 12.29
C GLN A 265 16.43 -12.59 11.13
N ILE A 266 15.74 -12.41 10.02
CA ILE A 266 16.28 -11.70 8.85
C ILE A 266 15.90 -10.23 8.97
N CYS A 267 16.86 -9.34 8.80
CA CYS A 267 16.60 -7.93 8.58
C CYS A 267 16.87 -7.58 7.11
N LEU A 268 15.82 -7.17 6.41
CA LEU A 268 15.90 -6.62 5.07
C LEU A 268 16.29 -5.15 5.18
N VAL A 269 17.44 -4.78 4.62
CA VAL A 269 17.89 -3.40 4.50
C VAL A 269 17.65 -2.95 3.07
N VAL A 270 16.78 -1.97 2.88
CA VAL A 270 16.34 -1.50 1.57
C VAL A 270 16.98 -0.16 1.27
N ASP A 271 17.74 -0.11 0.19
CA ASP A 271 18.43 1.09 -0.28
C ASP A 271 17.58 1.81 -1.33
N ALA A 272 16.86 2.87 -0.91
CA ALA A 272 16.02 3.68 -1.79
C ALA A 272 16.78 4.84 -2.44
N VAL A 273 18.10 4.75 -2.50
CA VAL A 273 18.94 5.70 -3.25
C VAL A 273 18.77 5.46 -4.75
N ASP A 274 18.34 6.50 -5.46
CA ASP A 274 18.18 6.45 -6.91
C ASP A 274 19.49 6.72 -7.64
N ARG A 275 19.64 6.08 -8.80
CA ARG A 275 20.82 6.14 -9.64
C ARG A 275 20.60 7.08 -10.80
N SER A 276 21.51 8.02 -11.00
CA SER A 276 21.44 8.99 -12.12
C SER A 276 21.45 8.32 -13.50
N ASP A 277 22.08 7.14 -13.63
CA ASP A 277 22.19 6.40 -14.89
C ASP A 277 21.02 5.43 -15.15
N ALA A 278 20.14 5.23 -14.16
CA ALA A 278 18.98 4.35 -14.26
C ALA A 278 17.82 4.87 -13.41
N PRO A 279 17.18 5.98 -13.80
CA PRO A 279 16.10 6.60 -13.02
C PRO A 279 14.94 5.61 -12.83
N GLY A 280 14.42 5.53 -11.61
CA GLY A 280 13.32 4.63 -11.26
C GLY A 280 13.73 3.19 -10.96
N ILE A 281 15.03 2.87 -10.92
CA ILE A 281 15.53 1.56 -10.47
C ILE A 281 15.10 1.23 -9.04
N VAL A 282 14.87 2.26 -8.21
CA VAL A 282 14.36 2.14 -6.83
C VAL A 282 13.02 1.39 -6.78
N GLU A 283 12.14 1.54 -7.77
CA GLU A 283 10.89 0.77 -7.79
C GLU A 283 11.16 -0.73 -7.84
N GLN A 284 12.16 -1.18 -8.61
CA GLN A 284 12.53 -2.60 -8.67
C GLN A 284 13.12 -3.08 -7.34
N VAL A 285 13.91 -2.24 -6.66
CA VAL A 285 14.43 -2.53 -5.32
C VAL A 285 13.28 -2.75 -4.33
N LEU A 286 12.26 -1.88 -4.37
CA LEU A 286 11.09 -1.98 -3.51
C LEU A 286 10.19 -3.18 -3.86
N GLU A 287 10.02 -3.50 -5.14
CA GLU A 287 9.30 -4.70 -5.60
C GLU A 287 9.98 -6.00 -5.12
N VAL A 288 11.31 -6.08 -5.25
CA VAL A 288 12.10 -7.21 -4.72
C VAL A 288 11.96 -7.30 -3.21
N ALA A 289 12.09 -6.18 -2.48
CA ALA A 289 11.94 -6.15 -1.04
C ALA A 289 10.55 -6.61 -0.58
N ALA A 290 9.48 -6.09 -1.20
CA ALA A 290 8.10 -6.49 -0.90
C ALA A 290 7.87 -7.99 -1.15
N THR A 291 8.44 -8.51 -2.24
CA THR A 291 8.37 -9.94 -2.56
C THR A 291 9.10 -10.79 -1.53
N LEU A 292 10.31 -10.39 -1.11
CA LEU A 292 11.05 -11.08 -0.07
C LEU A 292 10.31 -11.04 1.27
N ILE A 293 9.72 -9.90 1.65
CA ILE A 293 8.88 -9.81 2.86
C ILE A 293 7.73 -10.80 2.78
N ASN A 294 7.00 -10.83 1.66
CA ASN A 294 5.85 -11.70 1.48
C ASN A 294 6.22 -13.20 1.51
N GLU A 295 7.39 -13.56 0.97
CA GLU A 295 7.90 -14.94 0.94
C GLU A 295 8.52 -15.40 2.27
N LEU A 296 9.07 -14.47 3.06
CA LEU A 296 9.70 -14.75 4.34
C LEU A 296 8.72 -14.66 5.52
N ALA A 297 7.67 -13.84 5.39
CA ALA A 297 6.60 -13.71 6.37
C ALA A 297 5.92 -15.08 6.56
N SER A 298 6.11 -15.66 7.72
CA SER A 298 5.58 -16.98 8.07
C SER A 298 5.34 -17.02 9.58
N PRO A 299 4.40 -17.85 10.08
CA PRO A 299 4.07 -17.89 11.51
C PRO A 299 5.27 -18.12 12.44
N THR A 300 6.33 -18.75 11.92
CA THR A 300 7.53 -19.14 12.67
C THR A 300 8.74 -18.23 12.46
N SER A 301 8.65 -17.24 11.56
CA SER A 301 9.77 -16.35 11.23
C SER A 301 9.46 -14.91 11.64
N SER A 302 10.49 -14.16 12.00
CA SER A 302 10.39 -12.71 12.19
C SER A 302 11.22 -12.02 11.13
N VAL A 303 10.62 -11.07 10.42
CA VAL A 303 11.28 -10.25 9.42
C VAL A 303 11.36 -8.83 9.95
N ALA A 304 12.55 -8.27 9.97
CA ALA A 304 12.77 -6.85 10.23
C ALA A 304 13.01 -6.11 8.91
N LEU A 305 12.65 -4.85 8.86
CA LEU A 305 12.84 -3.95 7.72
C LEU A 305 13.54 -2.69 8.19
N LEU A 306 14.59 -2.30 7.48
CA LEU A 306 15.20 -0.98 7.58
C LEU A 306 15.20 -0.36 6.19
N VAL A 307 14.55 0.79 6.02
CA VAL A 307 14.52 1.49 4.73
C VAL A 307 15.40 2.74 4.82
N ALA A 308 16.38 2.84 3.94
CA ALA A 308 17.20 4.03 3.75
C ALA A 308 16.60 4.87 2.62
N ASP A 309 15.72 5.81 2.97
CA ASP A 309 14.94 6.64 2.04
C ASP A 309 14.96 8.12 2.46
N ALA A 310 14.21 8.98 1.75
CA ALA A 310 14.19 10.43 2.01
C ALA A 310 13.33 10.80 3.24
N SER A 311 12.75 9.81 3.92
CA SER A 311 11.81 10.05 5.01
C SER A 311 12.58 10.35 6.31
N PRO A 312 12.08 11.26 7.16
CA PRO A 312 12.73 11.57 8.43
C PRO A 312 12.67 10.35 9.37
N GLY A 313 13.84 9.85 9.76
CA GLY A 313 13.99 8.71 10.67
C GLY A 313 14.02 7.36 9.96
N SER A 314 15.12 6.63 10.12
CA SER A 314 15.27 5.24 9.72
C SER A 314 15.04 4.33 10.93
N ASN A 315 13.79 3.92 11.13
CA ASN A 315 13.45 2.94 12.17
C ASN A 315 13.61 1.52 11.62
N VAL A 316 14.03 0.61 12.50
CA VAL A 316 13.97 -0.83 12.23
C VAL A 316 12.57 -1.28 12.61
N ASP A 317 11.72 -1.49 11.61
CA ASP A 317 10.37 -1.99 11.79
C ASP A 317 10.42 -3.52 11.83
N VAL A 318 9.80 -4.15 12.83
CA VAL A 318 9.84 -5.60 13.01
C VAL A 318 8.44 -6.16 12.91
N SER A 319 8.26 -7.14 12.03
CA SER A 319 7.08 -8.00 12.01
C SER A 319 7.44 -9.36 12.61
N ILE A 320 6.54 -9.87 13.45
CA ILE A 320 6.64 -11.20 14.04
C ILE A 320 5.46 -12.02 13.54
N GLY A 321 5.75 -13.19 12.96
CA GLY A 321 4.73 -14.08 12.43
C GLY A 321 4.35 -13.75 10.99
N ALA A 322 3.10 -14.05 10.63
CA ALA A 322 2.62 -13.94 9.25
C ALA A 322 2.16 -12.52 8.86
N ASP A 323 1.97 -11.61 9.82
CA ASP A 323 1.44 -10.28 9.55
C ASP A 323 2.55 -9.29 9.14
N ALA A 324 2.77 -9.15 7.84
CA ALA A 324 3.75 -8.24 7.27
C ALA A 324 3.21 -6.83 6.94
N THR A 325 1.98 -6.50 7.36
CA THR A 325 1.27 -5.30 6.92
C THR A 325 2.06 -4.02 7.19
N ALA A 326 2.60 -3.85 8.40
CA ALA A 326 3.39 -2.67 8.76
C ALA A 326 4.65 -2.50 7.89
N LEU A 327 5.33 -3.60 7.54
CA LEU A 327 6.53 -3.54 6.70
C LEU A 327 6.16 -3.14 5.26
N LEU A 328 5.07 -3.67 4.75
CA LEU A 328 4.57 -3.35 3.41
C LEU A 328 4.06 -1.90 3.33
N GLU A 329 3.39 -1.40 4.37
CA GLU A 329 3.01 0.02 4.48
C GLU A 329 4.24 0.94 4.48
N ARG A 330 5.31 0.56 5.20
CA ARG A 330 6.57 1.30 5.20
C ARG A 330 7.21 1.36 3.82
N LEU A 331 7.15 0.28 3.04
CA LEU A 331 7.60 0.26 1.64
C LEU A 331 6.70 1.05 0.70
N ALA A 332 5.39 1.07 0.94
CA ALA A 332 4.43 1.84 0.15
C ALA A 332 4.73 3.34 0.20
N ILE A 333 5.16 3.86 1.36
CA ILE A 333 5.46 5.28 1.56
C ILE A 333 6.94 5.64 1.33
N ALA A 334 7.79 4.67 1.01
CA ALA A 334 9.23 4.88 0.85
C ALA A 334 9.54 5.83 -0.31
N LYS A 335 10.35 6.87 -0.06
CA LYS A 335 10.67 7.92 -1.03
C LYS A 335 12.08 7.79 -1.61
N PRO A 336 12.25 7.82 -2.95
CA PRO A 336 13.59 7.76 -3.52
C PRO A 336 14.46 8.94 -3.07
N VAL A 337 15.75 8.70 -2.86
CA VAL A 337 16.75 9.73 -2.54
C VAL A 337 17.73 9.87 -3.68
N HIS A 338 17.92 11.08 -4.20
CA HIS A 338 19.03 11.36 -5.11
C HIS A 338 20.27 11.74 -4.31
N LEU A 339 21.32 10.92 -4.39
CA LEU A 339 22.61 11.21 -3.76
C LEU A 339 23.26 12.43 -4.42
N LYS A 340 23.32 13.56 -3.70
CA LYS A 340 24.19 14.68 -4.07
C LYS A 340 25.62 14.41 -3.59
N SER A 341 26.60 14.90 -4.35
CA SER A 341 28.03 14.69 -4.08
C SER A 341 28.49 15.19 -2.71
N SER A 342 27.76 16.11 -2.07
CA SER A 342 28.08 16.72 -0.77
C SER A 342 27.28 16.18 0.42
N GLN A 343 26.31 15.27 0.22
CA GLN A 343 25.41 14.81 1.27
C GLN A 343 25.80 13.41 1.79
N ASP A 344 25.62 13.13 3.08
CA ASP A 344 25.87 11.82 3.68
C ASP A 344 25.06 10.71 3.00
N ASP A 345 25.62 9.49 2.93
CA ASP A 345 24.93 8.35 2.32
C ASP A 345 23.80 7.87 3.25
N PRO A 346 22.51 7.97 2.83
CA PRO A 346 21.39 7.58 3.67
C PRO A 346 21.47 6.12 4.13
N LEU A 347 22.01 5.23 3.30
CA LEU A 347 22.18 3.82 3.64
C LEU A 347 23.23 3.64 4.73
N ALA A 348 24.36 4.34 4.62
CA ALA A 348 25.42 4.28 5.62
C ALA A 348 24.95 4.86 6.96
N HIS A 349 24.27 6.00 6.93
CA HIS A 349 23.70 6.65 8.10
C HIS A 349 22.68 5.73 8.80
N ALA A 350 21.71 5.18 8.07
CA ALA A 350 20.69 4.30 8.64
C ALA A 350 21.28 3.05 9.32
N VAL A 351 22.32 2.46 8.72
CA VAL A 351 22.97 1.26 9.25
C VAL A 351 23.89 1.58 10.43
N ALA A 352 24.59 2.71 10.40
CA ALA A 352 25.40 3.17 11.53
C ALA A 352 24.53 3.46 12.77
N ASP A 353 23.44 4.22 12.58
CA ASP A 353 22.49 4.60 13.63
C ASP A 353 21.82 3.41 14.31
N ARG A 354 21.61 2.33 13.56
CA ARG A 354 20.89 1.12 14.03
C ARG A 354 21.80 -0.08 14.24
N SER A 355 23.11 0.14 14.21
CA SER A 355 24.13 -0.91 14.29
C SER A 355 23.94 -1.89 15.46
N SER A 356 23.57 -1.40 16.66
CA SER A 356 23.32 -2.23 17.83
C SER A 356 22.08 -3.12 17.68
N GLN A 357 20.99 -2.61 17.09
CA GLN A 357 19.76 -3.36 16.85
C GLN A 357 19.97 -4.43 15.76
N LEU A 358 20.74 -4.10 14.73
CA LEU A 358 21.01 -5.00 13.60
C LEU A 358 21.79 -6.26 13.99
N GLN A 359 22.60 -6.23 15.07
CA GLN A 359 23.41 -7.39 15.50
C GLN A 359 22.60 -8.65 15.80
N ALA A 360 21.32 -8.50 16.16
CA ALA A 360 20.40 -9.60 16.41
C ALA A 360 19.94 -10.33 15.14
N TYR A 361 20.18 -9.76 13.94
CA TYR A 361 19.61 -10.24 12.68
C TYR A 361 20.68 -10.70 11.69
N ASP A 362 20.33 -11.59 10.79
CA ASP A 362 21.09 -11.78 9.55
C ASP A 362 20.64 -10.74 8.52
N LEU A 363 21.59 -10.06 7.88
CA LEU A 363 21.31 -8.93 7.01
C LEU A 363 21.16 -9.35 5.56
N VAL A 364 20.09 -8.89 4.94
CA VAL A 364 19.88 -8.97 3.49
C VAL A 364 19.71 -7.56 2.98
N VAL A 365 20.70 -7.06 2.26
CA VAL A 365 20.65 -5.71 1.67
C VAL A 365 20.07 -5.84 0.27
N VAL A 366 19.01 -5.09 -0.03
CA VAL A 366 18.44 -4.96 -1.38
C VAL A 366 18.77 -3.57 -1.89
N SER A 367 19.58 -3.49 -2.94
CA SER A 367 20.08 -2.23 -3.49
C SER A 367 20.21 -2.29 -5.00
N ALA A 368 20.22 -1.12 -5.65
CA ALA A 368 20.62 -0.96 -7.04
C ALA A 368 22.13 -0.69 -7.20
N ARG A 369 22.87 -0.61 -6.10
CA ARG A 369 24.31 -0.34 -6.03
C ARG A 369 25.05 -1.60 -5.62
N GLY A 370 26.25 -1.82 -6.16
CA GLY A 370 27.09 -2.95 -5.75
C GLY A 370 27.68 -2.76 -4.35
N PHE A 371 27.97 -3.86 -3.64
CA PHE A 371 28.60 -3.84 -2.31
C PHE A 371 29.95 -3.12 -2.32
N LYS A 372 30.79 -3.38 -3.32
CA LYS A 372 32.10 -2.72 -3.45
C LYS A 372 31.95 -1.22 -3.67
N ASP A 373 31.00 -0.80 -4.49
CA ASP A 373 30.80 0.62 -4.82
C ASP A 373 30.31 1.43 -3.62
N THR A 374 29.42 0.84 -2.81
CA THR A 374 28.91 1.48 -1.58
C THR A 374 29.99 1.56 -0.49
N VAL A 375 30.81 0.51 -0.36
CA VAL A 375 31.90 0.45 0.61
C VAL A 375 33.10 1.33 0.24
N HIS A 376 33.47 1.40 -1.04
CA HIS A 376 34.67 2.13 -1.48
C HIS A 376 34.44 3.63 -1.68
N ARG A 377 33.23 4.10 -1.97
CA ARG A 377 33.00 5.50 -2.36
C ARG A 377 33.23 6.53 -1.25
N ARG A 378 33.10 6.20 0.05
CA ARG A 378 33.17 7.23 1.12
C ARG A 378 33.72 6.75 2.48
N SER A 379 35.00 6.38 2.50
CA SER A 379 35.77 6.22 3.75
C SER A 379 36.08 7.55 4.49
N ALA A 380 35.67 8.70 3.95
CA ALA A 380 35.99 10.03 4.47
C ALA A 380 35.02 10.53 5.56
N ASP A 381 33.75 10.15 5.50
CA ASP A 381 32.68 10.58 6.41
C ASP A 381 32.62 9.67 7.68
N PRO A 382 32.48 10.24 8.90
CA PRO A 382 32.28 9.48 10.14
C PRO A 382 31.20 8.38 10.04
N SER A 383 30.03 8.69 9.46
CA SER A 383 28.92 7.73 9.33
C SER A 383 29.28 6.60 8.37
N GLY A 384 29.93 6.92 7.26
CA GLY A 384 30.50 5.94 6.33
C GLY A 384 31.52 4.99 6.98
N ARG A 385 32.40 5.50 7.87
CA ARG A 385 33.38 4.66 8.59
C ARG A 385 32.73 3.71 9.59
N GLN A 386 31.70 4.18 10.31
CA GLN A 386 30.96 3.33 11.23
C GLN A 386 30.14 2.28 10.48
N ALA A 387 29.46 2.65 9.38
CA ALA A 387 28.78 1.69 8.53
C ALA A 387 29.74 0.63 7.97
N LEU A 388 30.95 1.01 7.58
CA LEU A 388 31.99 0.09 7.10
C LEU A 388 32.36 -0.98 8.13
N SER A 389 32.49 -0.60 9.41
CA SER A 389 32.80 -1.57 10.46
C SER A 389 31.65 -2.54 10.69
N VAL A 390 30.40 -2.07 10.57
CA VAL A 390 29.19 -2.89 10.60
C VAL A 390 29.17 -3.87 9.42
N TRP A 391 29.38 -3.40 8.19
CA TRP A 391 29.41 -4.26 7.00
C TRP A 391 30.48 -5.35 7.11
N ARG A 392 31.70 -4.99 7.52
CA ARG A 392 32.79 -5.94 7.75
C ARG A 392 32.46 -6.97 8.83
N TYR A 393 31.80 -6.56 9.90
CA TYR A 393 31.38 -7.46 10.99
C TYR A 393 30.45 -8.58 10.48
N PHE A 394 29.45 -8.23 9.65
CA PHE A 394 28.50 -9.20 9.11
C PHE A 394 29.10 -10.05 7.99
N ASP A 395 29.90 -9.44 7.09
CA ASP A 395 30.56 -10.13 5.97
C ASP A 395 31.55 -11.20 6.48
N GLN A 396 32.41 -10.86 7.44
CA GLN A 396 33.36 -11.81 8.06
C GLN A 396 32.67 -12.99 8.75
N ARG A 397 31.40 -12.82 9.18
CA ARG A 397 30.60 -13.86 9.81
C ARG A 397 29.69 -14.58 8.82
N SER A 398 29.74 -14.27 7.52
CA SER A 398 28.81 -14.82 6.53
C SER A 398 27.34 -14.61 6.91
N ARG A 399 27.04 -13.48 7.56
CA ARG A 399 25.69 -13.04 8.00
C ARG A 399 25.15 -11.89 7.15
N LEU A 400 25.84 -11.57 6.05
CA LEU A 400 25.46 -10.54 5.09
C LEU A 400 25.17 -11.21 3.74
N SER A 401 24.04 -10.88 3.15
CA SER A 401 23.78 -11.10 1.73
C SER A 401 23.46 -9.78 1.06
N TRP A 402 24.07 -9.53 -0.10
CA TRP A 402 23.87 -8.31 -0.88
C TRP A 402 23.18 -8.63 -2.21
N ILE A 403 21.94 -8.18 -2.34
CA ILE A 403 21.11 -8.35 -3.53
C ILE A 403 21.19 -7.06 -4.34
N ASP A 404 22.09 -7.06 -5.32
CA ASP A 404 22.16 -6.01 -6.33
C ASP A 404 21.15 -6.32 -7.45
N VAL A 405 20.04 -5.60 -7.47
CA VAL A 405 18.94 -5.77 -8.43
C VAL A 405 19.37 -5.43 -9.86
N SER A 406 20.42 -4.62 -10.02
CA SER A 406 20.99 -4.31 -11.33
C SER A 406 21.89 -5.43 -11.87
N SER A 407 22.37 -6.33 -11.01
CA SER A 407 23.33 -7.36 -11.39
C SER A 407 22.70 -8.52 -12.19
N PRO A 408 23.33 -8.98 -13.30
CA PRO A 408 22.85 -10.12 -14.08
C PRO A 408 22.64 -11.42 -13.26
N PRO A 409 23.51 -11.79 -12.30
CA PRO A 409 23.35 -13.00 -11.49
C PRO A 409 22.13 -12.99 -10.58
N VAL A 410 21.65 -11.81 -10.17
CA VAL A 410 20.42 -11.66 -9.37
C VAL A 410 19.19 -11.68 -10.28
N ARG A 411 19.24 -10.99 -11.42
CA ARG A 411 18.13 -10.95 -12.39
C ARG A 411 17.67 -12.34 -12.85
N ARG A 412 18.57 -13.33 -12.92
CA ARG A 412 18.19 -14.70 -13.27
C ARG A 412 17.14 -15.31 -12.33
N TRP A 413 17.06 -14.84 -11.09
CA TRP A 413 16.10 -15.30 -10.08
C TRP A 413 14.82 -14.47 -10.03
N LEU A 414 14.82 -13.28 -10.64
CA LEU A 414 13.69 -12.35 -10.68
C LEU A 414 12.97 -12.52 -12.03
N ALA A 415 11.83 -13.21 -12.05
CA ALA A 415 11.00 -13.25 -13.25
C ALA A 415 10.13 -11.99 -13.29
N GLY A 416 10.52 -11.00 -14.11
CA GLY A 416 9.80 -9.72 -14.15
C GLY A 416 9.86 -8.89 -15.43
N ASP A 417 10.72 -9.20 -16.40
CA ASP A 417 10.92 -8.32 -17.57
C ASP A 417 10.07 -8.68 -18.81
N ALA A 418 9.33 -9.80 -18.83
CA ALA A 418 8.55 -10.19 -20.01
C ALA A 418 7.18 -9.48 -20.15
N ASP A 419 6.68 -8.84 -19.09
CA ASP A 419 5.34 -8.19 -19.07
C ASP A 419 5.40 -6.67 -18.81
N ARG A 420 6.55 -6.02 -19.04
CA ARG A 420 6.65 -4.56 -19.06
C ARG A 420 6.03 -3.99 -20.35
N VAL A 421 4.76 -4.28 -20.60
CA VAL A 421 3.95 -3.43 -21.47
C VAL A 421 3.61 -2.21 -20.62
N VAL A 422 4.48 -1.20 -20.70
CA VAL A 422 4.09 0.18 -20.44
C VAL A 422 3.00 0.47 -21.47
N PRO A 423 1.73 0.69 -21.09
CA PRO A 423 0.81 1.30 -22.03
C PRO A 423 1.37 2.69 -22.27
N ASP A 424 1.80 2.92 -23.50
CA ASP A 424 2.16 4.23 -24.01
C ASP A 424 1.13 5.26 -23.55
N GLY A 425 1.60 6.48 -23.32
CA GLY A 425 0.78 7.59 -22.89
C GLY A 425 -0.37 7.88 -23.86
N THR A 426 -1.50 7.25 -23.63
CA THR A 426 -2.82 7.75 -24.03
C THR A 426 -3.75 7.54 -22.85
N THR A 427 -4.06 8.66 -22.19
CA THR A 427 -5.31 8.85 -21.47
C THR A 427 -6.47 8.64 -22.44
N GLU A 428 -6.85 7.38 -22.68
CA GLU A 428 -8.19 7.04 -23.12
C GLU A 428 -8.98 6.51 -21.93
N GLY A 429 -10.21 7.03 -21.84
CA GLY A 429 -10.99 7.08 -20.61
C GLY A 429 -11.27 5.74 -19.97
N ALA A 430 -11.63 5.82 -18.69
CA ALA A 430 -12.28 4.74 -17.96
C ALA A 430 -13.42 4.14 -18.81
N GLY A 431 -13.13 3.01 -19.45
CA GLY A 431 -14.09 2.22 -20.19
C GLY A 431 -15.07 1.61 -19.22
N TYR A 432 -16.31 2.09 -19.27
CA TYR A 432 -17.46 1.53 -18.58
C TYR A 432 -17.70 0.10 -19.10
N VAL A 433 -17.59 -0.90 -18.23
CA VAL A 433 -18.20 -2.21 -18.48
C VAL A 433 -19.42 -2.30 -17.58
N HIS A 434 -20.60 -2.08 -18.19
CA HIS A 434 -21.87 -2.45 -17.59
C HIS A 434 -22.02 -3.97 -17.68
N HIS A 435 -22.25 -4.60 -16.54
CA HIS A 435 -23.03 -5.84 -16.47
C HIS A 435 -24.32 -5.57 -15.71
#